data_AF-A0A8H8RPZ8-F1
#
_entry.id   AF-A0A8H8RPZ8-F1
#
_cell.length_a   1.000
_cell.length_b   1.000
_cell.length_c   1.000
_cell.angle_alpha   90.00
_cell.angle_beta   90.00
_cell.angle_gamma   90.00
#
_symmetry.space_group_name_H-M   'P 1'
#
loop_
_entity.id
_entity.type
_entity.pdbx_description
1 polymer ?
#
loop_
_entity_poly.entity_id
_entity_poly.type
_entity_poly.pdbx_seq_one_letter_code
_entity_poly.pdbx_strand_id
1 'polypeptide(L)'
;MRLFLIRHGETVHNVAGVYAGITDSALTNHGVLQAGRLGAHLAATDVKVSHIFSSDLQRAANTAEAIRVAQSPTLQPVVQLHLLREQDFGFYEGKTFSQRPRDPSGRDAHLDVHRNDPGFRDVESKESMMVRADTFVAGHLLPLLAVVRDEHSIVVVAHGIILNYLWRSILRRFPAANVAVATSADRGVSLDYLGAWSNTGVLDLEVKLRPGVIPVQENATYEPPLEVPLPTFSSAEAGPSTLSHQSTAVQSSATSSASIFRPMLPHMLLVVKAVNSLEHLNGLKKTRGGIGSLKHDPSQKTMDSFFKKRTD
;
A
#
# COMPACT_ATOMS: atom_id res chain seq x y z
N MET A 1 -4.28 17.46 -11.56
CA MET A 1 -4.59 16.01 -11.48
C MET A 1 -4.79 15.60 -10.02
N ARG A 2 -5.60 14.56 -9.75
CA ARG A 2 -5.74 13.97 -8.40
C ARG A 2 -5.01 12.62 -8.30
N LEU A 3 -4.42 12.34 -7.14
CA LEU A 3 -3.76 11.08 -6.81
C LEU A 3 -4.33 10.57 -5.48
N PHE A 4 -4.90 9.37 -5.52
CA PHE A 4 -5.46 8.72 -4.35
C PHE A 4 -4.59 7.54 -3.92
N LEU A 5 -4.11 7.56 -2.68
CA LEU A 5 -3.53 6.37 -2.06
C LEU A 5 -4.52 5.79 -1.05
N ILE A 6 -4.84 4.51 -1.19
CA ILE A 6 -5.99 3.89 -0.52
C ILE A 6 -5.56 2.58 0.11
N ARG A 7 -5.92 2.37 1.38
CA ARG A 7 -5.78 1.04 2.02
C ARG A 7 -6.94 0.14 1.63
N HIS A 8 -6.69 -1.15 1.41
CA HIS A 8 -7.74 -2.15 1.21
C HIS A 8 -8.82 -2.18 2.33
N GLY A 9 -9.99 -2.76 2.03
CA GLY A 9 -11.07 -2.97 3.00
C GLY A 9 -10.76 -3.96 4.12
N GLU A 10 -11.60 -4.02 5.16
CA GLU A 10 -11.43 -4.91 6.32
C GLU A 10 -11.31 -6.38 5.90
N THR A 11 -10.31 -7.09 6.42
CA THR A 11 -10.12 -8.53 6.19
C THR A 11 -10.39 -9.37 7.43
N VAL A 12 -10.54 -10.68 7.24
CA VAL A 12 -10.66 -11.65 8.33
C VAL A 12 -9.44 -11.60 9.28
N HIS A 13 -8.22 -11.38 8.76
CA HIS A 13 -7.02 -11.24 9.60
C HIS A 13 -6.96 -9.89 10.35
N ASN A 14 -7.52 -8.81 9.77
CA ASN A 14 -7.63 -7.54 10.51
C ASN A 14 -8.52 -7.71 11.75
N VAL A 15 -9.67 -8.38 11.57
CA VAL A 15 -10.58 -8.71 12.68
C VAL A 15 -9.92 -9.63 13.70
N ALA A 16 -9.18 -10.64 13.24
CA ALA A 16 -8.53 -11.61 14.12
C ALA A 16 -7.31 -11.06 14.86
N GLY A 17 -6.81 -9.88 14.49
CA GLY A 17 -5.63 -9.27 15.13
C GLY A 17 -4.33 -10.03 14.86
N VAL A 18 -4.19 -10.58 13.65
CA VAL A 18 -3.01 -11.35 13.22
C VAL A 18 -2.25 -10.64 12.10
N TYR A 19 -0.94 -10.87 12.04
CA TYR A 19 -0.10 -10.39 10.95
C TYR A 19 -0.51 -11.04 9.63
N ALA A 20 -0.69 -10.18 8.62
CA ALA A 20 -1.02 -10.57 7.27
C ALA A 20 -0.29 -9.63 6.31
N GLY A 21 0.95 -9.99 6.00
CA GLY A 21 1.82 -9.25 5.10
C GLY A 21 1.59 -9.72 3.68
N ILE A 22 2.44 -10.64 3.21
CA ILE A 22 2.26 -11.27 1.90
C ILE A 22 1.24 -12.42 1.92
N THR A 23 0.88 -12.90 3.11
CA THR A 23 -0.22 -13.87 3.25
C THR A 23 -1.52 -13.21 2.83
N ASP A 24 -2.25 -13.85 1.92
CA ASP A 24 -3.53 -13.32 1.48
C ASP A 24 -4.62 -13.55 2.55
N SER A 25 -5.59 -12.64 2.58
CA SER A 25 -6.67 -12.65 3.56
C SER A 25 -7.91 -12.06 2.92
N ALA A 26 -8.99 -12.83 2.89
CA ALA A 26 -10.23 -12.39 2.27
C ALA A 26 -10.81 -11.15 2.99
N LEU A 27 -11.43 -10.27 2.20
CA LEU A 27 -12.27 -9.21 2.75
C LEU A 27 -13.41 -9.82 3.57
N THR A 28 -13.77 -9.19 4.69
CA THR A 28 -15.02 -9.52 5.39
C THR A 28 -16.20 -8.99 4.58
N ASN A 29 -17.42 -9.42 4.91
CA ASN A 29 -18.63 -8.79 4.35
C ASN A 29 -18.64 -7.27 4.60
N HIS A 30 -18.13 -6.82 5.74
CA HIS A 30 -17.99 -5.40 6.02
C HIS A 30 -16.92 -4.75 5.14
N GLY A 31 -15.78 -5.41 4.91
CA GLY A 31 -14.74 -4.94 3.98
C GLY A 31 -15.22 -4.81 2.54
N VAL A 32 -16.06 -5.74 2.07
CA VAL A 32 -16.71 -5.64 0.75
C VAL A 32 -17.64 -4.41 0.68
N LEU A 33 -18.44 -4.17 1.73
CA LEU A 33 -19.29 -2.96 1.80
C LEU A 33 -18.46 -1.67 1.84
N GLN A 34 -17.34 -1.66 2.56
CA GLN A 34 -16.41 -0.52 2.58
C GLN A 34 -15.87 -0.22 1.18
N ALA A 35 -15.41 -1.24 0.46
CA ALA A 35 -14.89 -1.11 -0.91
C ALA A 35 -15.96 -0.60 -1.88
N GLY A 36 -17.18 -1.14 -1.82
CA GLY A 36 -18.30 -0.68 -2.65
C GLY A 36 -18.71 0.77 -2.36
N ARG A 37 -18.74 1.16 -1.07
CA ARG A 37 -19.01 2.54 -0.65
C ARG A 37 -17.96 3.51 -1.14
N LEU A 38 -16.69 3.12 -1.08
CA LEU A 38 -15.59 3.91 -1.59
C LEU A 38 -15.72 4.12 -3.10
N GLY A 39 -15.96 3.06 -3.87
CA GLY A 39 -16.16 3.15 -5.32
C GLY A 39 -17.32 4.07 -5.69
N ALA A 40 -18.48 3.89 -5.04
CA ALA A 40 -19.66 4.72 -5.27
C ALA A 40 -19.43 6.20 -4.87
N HIS A 41 -18.72 6.44 -3.78
CA HIS A 41 -18.39 7.80 -3.35
C HIS A 41 -17.50 8.51 -4.36
N LEU A 42 -16.42 7.87 -4.83
CA LEU A 42 -15.55 8.45 -5.85
C LEU A 42 -16.33 8.73 -7.16
N ALA A 43 -17.18 7.81 -7.60
CA ALA A 43 -18.01 7.98 -8.80
C ALA A 43 -19.07 9.10 -8.68
N ALA A 44 -19.48 9.45 -7.45
CA ALA A 44 -20.43 10.53 -7.20
C ALA A 44 -19.79 11.94 -7.13
N THR A 45 -18.46 12.02 -7.21
CA THR A 45 -17.72 13.28 -7.23
C THR A 45 -17.28 13.63 -8.67
N ASP A 46 -16.56 14.74 -8.85
CA ASP A 46 -15.96 15.14 -10.12
C ASP A 46 -14.70 14.34 -10.50
N VAL A 47 -14.34 13.33 -9.69
CA VAL A 47 -13.18 12.48 -9.88
C VAL A 47 -13.36 11.55 -11.10
N LYS A 48 -12.62 11.84 -12.18
CA LYS A 48 -12.51 10.98 -13.37
C LYS A 48 -11.28 10.08 -13.27
N VAL A 49 -11.47 8.83 -12.85
CA VAL A 49 -10.34 7.88 -12.74
C VAL A 49 -9.87 7.44 -14.13
N SER A 50 -8.57 7.56 -14.39
CA SER A 50 -7.95 7.10 -15.65
C SER A 50 -7.07 5.87 -15.45
N HIS A 51 -6.43 5.73 -14.29
CA HIS A 51 -5.52 4.63 -13.99
C HIS A 51 -5.75 4.11 -12.57
N ILE A 52 -5.75 2.79 -12.41
CA ILE A 52 -5.87 2.13 -11.12
C ILE A 52 -4.74 1.11 -11.00
N PHE A 53 -3.89 1.31 -10.00
CA PHE A 53 -2.89 0.33 -9.55
C PHE A 53 -3.36 -0.34 -8.28
N SER A 54 -3.04 -1.61 -8.10
CA SER A 54 -3.25 -2.28 -6.84
C SER A 54 -2.16 -3.28 -6.52
N SER A 55 -2.03 -3.63 -5.24
CA SER A 55 -1.40 -4.90 -4.90
C SER A 55 -2.19 -6.05 -5.51
N ASP A 56 -1.46 -7.05 -5.99
CA ASP A 56 -1.96 -8.33 -6.48
C ASP A 56 -2.55 -9.25 -5.40
N LEU A 57 -2.50 -8.88 -4.11
CA LEU A 57 -3.20 -9.60 -3.04
C LEU A 57 -4.71 -9.30 -3.14
N GLN A 58 -5.55 -10.34 -3.04
CA GLN A 58 -6.97 -10.24 -3.37
C GLN A 58 -7.71 -9.14 -2.59
N ARG A 59 -7.34 -8.89 -1.33
CA ARG A 59 -7.94 -7.80 -0.54
C ARG A 59 -7.80 -6.42 -1.19
N ALA A 60 -6.64 -6.14 -1.77
CA ALA A 60 -6.37 -4.87 -2.45
C ALA A 60 -6.97 -4.87 -3.86
N ALA A 61 -6.77 -5.95 -4.62
CA ALA A 61 -7.33 -6.13 -5.95
C ALA A 61 -8.87 -6.01 -5.96
N ASN A 62 -9.57 -6.67 -5.03
CA ASN A 62 -11.03 -6.59 -4.92
C ASN A 62 -11.51 -5.19 -4.51
N THR A 63 -10.74 -4.49 -3.68
CA THR A 63 -11.05 -3.10 -3.31
C THR A 63 -10.88 -2.17 -4.53
N ALA A 64 -9.82 -2.37 -5.31
CA ALA A 64 -9.57 -1.62 -6.54
C ALA A 64 -10.61 -1.89 -7.63
N GLU A 65 -11.04 -3.15 -7.79
CA GLU A 65 -12.05 -3.53 -8.77
C GLU A 65 -13.42 -2.90 -8.44
N ALA A 66 -13.78 -2.81 -7.16
CA ALA A 66 -14.98 -2.09 -6.74
C ALA A 66 -14.95 -0.61 -7.16
N ILE A 67 -13.79 0.04 -7.12
CA ILE A 67 -13.60 1.41 -7.61
C ILE A 67 -13.72 1.45 -9.14
N ARG A 68 -13.06 0.53 -9.85
CA ARG A 68 -13.09 0.45 -11.32
C ARG A 68 -14.51 0.31 -11.84
N VAL A 69 -15.26 -0.67 -11.32
CA VAL A 69 -16.65 -0.95 -11.73
C VAL A 69 -17.58 0.22 -11.46
N ALA A 70 -17.41 0.91 -10.33
CA ALA A 70 -18.23 2.08 -9.99
C ALA A 70 -17.95 3.29 -10.89
N GLN A 71 -16.71 3.45 -11.38
CA GLN A 71 -16.32 4.53 -12.28
C GLN A 71 -16.83 4.31 -13.70
N SER A 72 -16.46 3.19 -14.33
CA SER A 72 -16.97 2.79 -15.64
C SER A 72 -16.64 1.33 -15.94
N PRO A 73 -17.58 0.55 -16.50
CA PRO A 73 -17.27 -0.81 -16.95
C PRO A 73 -16.21 -0.84 -18.06
N THR A 74 -16.06 0.23 -18.84
CA THR A 74 -15.08 0.36 -19.93
C THR A 74 -13.74 0.95 -19.50
N LEU A 75 -13.59 1.28 -18.20
CA LEU A 75 -12.30 1.73 -17.68
C LEU A 75 -11.28 0.60 -17.81
N GLN A 76 -10.04 0.96 -18.11
CA GLN A 76 -8.93 0.03 -18.24
C GLN A 76 -8.83 -0.89 -17.00
N PRO A 77 -8.44 -2.16 -17.17
CA PRO A 77 -8.27 -3.09 -16.07
C PRO A 77 -7.33 -2.55 -14.99
N VAL A 78 -7.55 -2.99 -13.76
CA VAL A 78 -6.64 -2.70 -12.65
C VAL A 78 -5.26 -3.31 -12.92
N VAL A 79 -4.21 -2.50 -12.86
CA VAL A 79 -2.82 -2.97 -12.96
C VAL A 79 -2.39 -3.50 -11.59
N GLN A 80 -2.23 -4.82 -11.47
CA GLN A 80 -1.86 -5.49 -10.23
C GLN A 80 -0.34 -5.68 -10.16
N LEU A 81 0.29 -5.24 -9.07
CA LEU A 81 1.75 -5.19 -8.94
C LEU A 81 2.22 -5.76 -7.59
N HIS A 82 3.21 -6.65 -7.64
CA HIS A 82 3.87 -7.18 -6.44
C HIS A 82 4.58 -6.07 -5.63
N LEU A 83 5.02 -4.99 -6.30
CA LEU A 83 5.66 -3.83 -5.68
C LEU A 83 4.78 -3.17 -4.62
N LEU A 84 3.47 -3.32 -4.74
CA LEU A 84 2.47 -2.74 -3.86
C LEU A 84 2.03 -3.69 -2.73
N ARG A 85 2.58 -4.91 -2.61
CA ARG A 85 2.29 -5.83 -1.50
C ARG A 85 2.67 -5.22 -0.15
N GLU A 86 2.02 -5.69 0.90
CA GLU A 86 2.37 -5.31 2.27
C GLU A 86 3.79 -5.80 2.62
N GLN A 87 4.35 -5.30 3.71
CA GLN A 87 5.57 -5.85 4.29
C GLN A 87 5.46 -7.36 4.50
N ASP A 88 6.42 -8.14 4.02
CA ASP A 88 6.52 -9.57 4.38
C ASP A 88 6.87 -9.68 5.87
N PHE A 89 5.97 -10.27 6.66
CA PHE A 89 6.21 -10.44 8.10
C PHE A 89 6.98 -11.73 8.42
N GLY A 90 7.36 -12.52 7.41
CA GLY A 90 8.18 -13.71 7.56
C GLY A 90 7.63 -14.65 8.63
N PHE A 91 8.45 -14.90 9.64
CA PHE A 91 8.10 -15.72 10.81
C PHE A 91 6.82 -15.28 11.53
N TYR A 92 6.43 -14.01 11.47
CA TYR A 92 5.23 -13.53 12.14
C TYR A 92 3.95 -13.67 11.32
N GLU A 93 3.99 -14.08 10.05
CA GLU A 93 2.77 -14.29 9.26
C GLU A 93 1.78 -15.24 9.97
N GLY A 94 0.50 -14.83 10.07
CA GLY A 94 -0.56 -15.58 10.76
C GLY A 94 -0.50 -15.54 12.30
N LYS A 95 0.54 -14.97 12.91
CA LYS A 95 0.69 -14.81 14.36
C LYS A 95 -0.07 -13.61 14.89
N THR A 96 -0.52 -13.65 16.14
CA THR A 96 -1.22 -12.51 16.76
C THR A 96 -0.26 -11.34 16.95
N PHE A 97 -0.76 -10.11 16.90
CA PHE A 97 0.08 -8.91 17.11
C PHE A 97 0.80 -8.89 18.47
N SER A 98 0.26 -9.58 19.47
CA SER A 98 0.88 -9.73 20.79
C SER A 98 2.14 -10.60 20.80
N GLN A 99 2.35 -11.45 19.79
CA GLN A 99 3.51 -12.35 19.72
C GLN A 99 4.78 -11.64 19.22
N ARG A 100 4.66 -10.42 18.67
CA ARG A 100 5.82 -9.63 18.28
C ARG A 100 6.07 -8.55 19.33
N PRO A 101 7.27 -8.50 19.94
CA PRO A 101 7.64 -7.41 20.83
C PRO A 101 7.48 -6.04 20.17
N ARG A 102 7.19 -5.02 20.96
CA ARG A 102 6.91 -3.67 20.43
C ARG A 102 8.17 -2.81 20.31
N ASP A 103 9.11 -2.98 21.22
CA ASP A 103 10.38 -2.25 21.19
C ASP A 103 11.35 -2.84 20.15
N PRO A 104 12.27 -2.04 19.58
CA PRO A 104 13.24 -2.52 18.60
C PRO A 104 14.13 -3.66 19.14
N SER A 105 14.71 -3.49 20.32
CA SER A 105 15.60 -4.47 20.96
C SER A 105 14.92 -5.83 21.16
N GLY A 106 13.68 -5.83 21.63
CA GLY A 106 12.90 -7.04 21.85
C GLY A 106 12.53 -7.74 20.54
N ARG A 107 12.30 -6.99 19.45
CA ARG A 107 12.02 -7.58 18.14
C ARG A 107 13.24 -8.31 17.58
N ASP A 108 14.41 -7.69 17.66
CA ASP A 108 15.65 -8.26 17.15
C ASP A 108 16.03 -9.49 17.99
N ALA A 109 15.98 -9.38 19.31
CA ALA A 109 16.24 -10.51 20.21
C ALA A 109 15.27 -11.68 19.99
N HIS A 110 13.97 -11.40 19.80
CA HIS A 110 12.98 -12.45 19.53
C HIS A 110 13.23 -13.15 18.19
N LEU A 111 13.61 -12.39 17.15
CA LEU A 111 13.98 -12.99 15.87
C LEU A 111 15.24 -13.86 16.00
N ASP A 112 16.25 -13.41 16.75
CA ASP A 112 17.48 -14.18 16.95
C ASP A 112 17.23 -15.50 17.68
N VAL A 113 16.33 -15.52 18.66
CA VAL A 113 15.92 -16.76 19.36
C VAL A 113 15.31 -17.76 18.37
N HIS A 114 14.52 -17.29 17.42
CA HIS A 114 13.78 -18.14 16.48
C HIS A 114 14.51 -18.35 15.13
N ARG A 115 15.69 -17.77 14.94
CA ARG A 115 16.41 -17.77 13.65
C ARG A 115 16.76 -19.17 13.17
N ASN A 116 16.94 -20.11 14.10
CA ASN A 116 17.28 -21.50 13.81
C ASN A 116 16.05 -22.43 13.75
N ASP A 117 14.84 -21.91 13.92
CA ASP A 117 13.62 -22.72 13.83
C ASP A 117 13.40 -23.20 12.38
N PRO A 118 12.98 -24.45 12.17
CA PRO A 118 12.63 -24.94 10.84
C PRO A 118 11.57 -24.07 10.16
N GLY A 119 11.86 -23.59 8.95
CA GLY A 119 10.95 -22.74 8.18
C GLY A 119 10.93 -21.26 8.59
N PHE A 120 11.88 -20.82 9.42
CA PHE A 120 12.06 -19.40 9.72
C PHE A 120 12.27 -18.60 8.43
N ARG A 121 11.56 -17.47 8.33
CA ARG A 121 11.78 -16.43 7.32
C ARG A 121 11.90 -15.10 8.02
N ASP A 122 12.87 -14.29 7.61
CA ASP A 122 13.05 -12.96 8.19
C ASP A 122 11.91 -12.02 7.77
N VAL A 123 11.69 -10.98 8.58
CA VAL A 123 10.78 -9.88 8.24
C VAL A 123 11.44 -9.03 7.17
N GLU A 124 10.68 -8.62 6.15
CA GLU A 124 11.19 -7.73 5.11
C GLU A 124 11.78 -6.44 5.71
N SER A 125 12.99 -6.11 5.26
CA SER A 125 13.73 -4.96 5.76
C SER A 125 13.10 -3.62 5.32
N LYS A 126 13.37 -2.57 6.08
CA LYS A 126 12.95 -1.20 5.72
C LYS A 126 13.57 -0.73 4.39
N GLU A 127 14.77 -1.21 4.08
CA GLU A 127 15.47 -0.91 2.82
C GLU A 127 14.71 -1.54 1.64
N SER A 128 14.36 -2.82 1.75
CA SER A 128 13.60 -3.52 0.72
C SER A 128 12.23 -2.86 0.47
N MET A 129 11.53 -2.48 1.55
CA MET A 129 10.29 -1.70 1.47
C MET A 129 10.49 -0.36 0.73
N MET A 130 11.57 0.37 1.01
CA MET A 130 11.87 1.64 0.33
C MET A 130 12.21 1.45 -1.14
N VAL A 131 12.96 0.40 -1.47
CA VAL A 131 13.29 0.03 -2.85
C VAL A 131 12.01 -0.23 -3.63
N ARG A 132 11.10 -1.08 -3.13
CA ARG A 132 9.83 -1.36 -3.82
C ARG A 132 9.00 -0.11 -4.05
N ALA A 133 8.91 0.75 -3.03
CA ALA A 133 8.20 2.01 -3.14
C ALA A 133 8.85 2.95 -4.18
N ASP A 134 10.17 3.08 -4.18
CA ASP A 134 10.90 3.92 -5.15
C ASP A 134 10.80 3.36 -6.57
N THR A 135 10.86 2.04 -6.75
CA THR A 135 10.66 1.37 -8.04
C THR A 135 9.26 1.60 -8.58
N PHE A 136 8.22 1.47 -7.75
CA PHE A 136 6.85 1.78 -8.16
C PHE A 136 6.70 3.25 -8.58
N VAL A 137 7.22 4.17 -7.75
CA VAL A 137 7.11 5.61 -8.04
C VAL A 137 7.84 5.94 -9.34
N ALA A 138 9.08 5.48 -9.53
CA ALA A 138 9.86 5.79 -10.71
C ALA A 138 9.33 5.12 -11.99
N GLY A 139 8.93 3.85 -11.93
CA GLY A 139 8.53 3.07 -13.10
C GLY A 139 7.07 3.25 -13.51
N HIS A 140 6.18 3.60 -12.58
CA HIS A 140 4.75 3.68 -12.85
C HIS A 140 4.14 5.05 -12.58
N LEU A 141 4.42 5.64 -11.42
CA LEU A 141 3.76 6.89 -11.05
C LEU A 141 4.32 8.10 -11.81
N LEU A 142 5.64 8.29 -11.81
CA LEU A 142 6.27 9.46 -12.43
C LEU A 142 5.98 9.60 -13.93
N PRO A 143 6.03 8.53 -14.75
CA PRO A 143 5.66 8.63 -16.16
C PRO A 143 4.22 9.12 -16.35
N LEU A 144 3.30 8.67 -15.49
CA LEU A 144 1.91 9.14 -15.52
C LEU A 144 1.79 10.60 -15.10
N LEU A 145 2.56 11.05 -14.11
CA LEU A 145 2.51 12.46 -13.72
C LEU A 145 2.93 13.42 -14.85
N ALA A 146 3.75 12.95 -15.79
CA ALA A 146 4.18 13.73 -16.95
C ALA A 146 3.12 13.85 -18.05
N VAL A 147 2.23 12.86 -18.20
CA VAL A 147 1.29 12.77 -19.33
C VAL A 147 -0.18 12.92 -18.96
N VAL A 148 -0.55 12.64 -17.70
CA VAL A 148 -1.95 12.67 -17.27
C VAL A 148 -2.42 14.11 -17.09
N ARG A 149 -3.48 14.45 -17.83
CA ARG A 149 -4.11 15.78 -17.81
C ARG A 149 -4.74 16.09 -16.44
N ASP A 150 -4.87 17.37 -16.15
CA ASP A 150 -5.32 17.85 -14.84
C ASP A 150 -6.70 17.35 -14.41
N GLU A 151 -7.57 17.01 -15.37
CA GLU A 151 -8.92 16.51 -15.15
C GLU A 151 -9.00 15.02 -14.75
N HIS A 152 -7.91 14.27 -14.87
CA HIS A 152 -7.89 12.85 -14.58
C HIS A 152 -7.29 12.55 -13.22
N SER A 153 -7.57 11.32 -12.75
CA SER A 153 -7.18 10.84 -11.43
C SER A 153 -6.49 9.48 -11.51
N ILE A 154 -5.44 9.32 -10.70
CA ILE A 154 -4.74 8.06 -10.50
C ILE A 154 -5.13 7.50 -9.14
N VAL A 155 -5.47 6.21 -9.09
CA VAL A 155 -5.80 5.50 -7.85
C VAL A 155 -4.75 4.42 -7.59
N VAL A 156 -4.26 4.33 -6.36
CA VAL A 156 -3.35 3.28 -5.90
C VAL A 156 -3.96 2.62 -4.67
N VAL A 157 -4.30 1.32 -4.77
CA VAL A 157 -4.88 0.54 -3.66
C VAL A 157 -3.85 -0.46 -3.12
N ALA A 158 -3.44 -0.29 -1.87
CA ALA A 158 -2.39 -1.09 -1.25
C ALA A 158 -2.67 -1.33 0.25
N HIS A 159 -1.61 -1.39 1.06
CA HIS A 159 -1.65 -1.79 2.48
C HIS A 159 -1.00 -0.74 3.37
N GLY A 160 -1.30 -0.78 4.67
CA GLY A 160 -1.00 0.33 5.57
C GLY A 160 0.49 0.67 5.66
N ILE A 161 1.37 -0.34 5.76
CA ILE A 161 2.80 -0.06 5.91
C ILE A 161 3.40 0.40 4.58
N ILE A 162 3.18 -0.34 3.49
CA ILE A 162 3.69 0.05 2.17
C ILE A 162 3.19 1.43 1.72
N LEU A 163 1.95 1.83 2.07
CA LEU A 163 1.44 3.18 1.79
C LEU A 163 2.23 4.29 2.46
N ASN A 164 2.75 4.06 3.67
CA ASN A 164 3.65 5.02 4.33
C ASN A 164 5.00 5.14 3.60
N TYR A 165 5.52 4.03 3.05
CA TYR A 165 6.75 4.06 2.24
C TYR A 165 6.53 4.73 0.88
N LEU A 166 5.38 4.48 0.24
CA LEU A 166 4.97 5.16 -0.99
C LEU A 166 4.83 6.66 -0.77
N TRP A 167 4.14 7.08 0.29
CA TRP A 167 4.03 8.48 0.65
C TRP A 167 5.40 9.14 0.83
N ARG A 168 6.31 8.50 1.58
CA ARG A 168 7.69 9.01 1.75
C ARG A 168 8.46 9.06 0.43
N SER A 169 8.27 8.08 -0.45
CA SER A 169 8.88 8.08 -1.78
C SER A 169 8.37 9.24 -2.63
N ILE A 170 7.06 9.47 -2.64
CA ILE A 170 6.39 10.57 -3.35
C ILE A 170 6.81 11.92 -2.80
N LEU A 171 6.73 12.12 -1.48
CA LEU A 171 7.07 13.38 -0.81
C LEU A 171 8.50 13.81 -1.13
N ARG A 172 9.46 12.87 -1.15
CA ARG A 172 10.86 13.11 -1.53
C ARG A 172 11.05 13.46 -3.00
N ARG A 173 10.01 13.42 -3.84
CA ARG A 173 10.05 13.90 -5.25
C ARG A 173 9.70 15.36 -5.38
N PHE A 174 9.23 16.01 -4.32
CA PHE A 174 8.87 17.43 -4.34
C PHE A 174 9.82 18.23 -3.44
N PRO A 175 10.29 19.41 -3.87
CA PRO A 175 10.91 20.36 -2.95
C PRO A 175 9.95 20.70 -1.81
N ALA A 176 10.44 20.85 -0.58
CA ALA A 176 9.58 21.16 0.57
C ALA A 176 8.72 22.42 0.37
N ALA A 177 9.26 23.43 -0.32
CA ALA A 177 8.54 24.67 -0.67
C ALA A 177 7.37 24.45 -1.66
N ASN A 178 7.32 23.31 -2.34
CA ASN A 178 6.26 22.95 -3.29
C ASN A 178 5.18 22.06 -2.67
N VAL A 179 5.29 21.74 -1.37
CA VAL A 179 4.33 20.90 -0.66
C VAL A 179 3.46 21.76 0.24
N ALA A 180 2.15 21.62 0.09
CA ALA A 180 1.16 22.31 0.92
C ALA A 180 0.16 21.33 1.51
N VAL A 181 -0.42 21.69 2.65
CA VAL A 181 -1.54 20.97 3.27
C VAL A 181 -2.76 21.88 3.18
N ALA A 182 -3.86 21.38 2.61
CA ALA A 182 -5.10 22.14 2.56
C ALA A 182 -5.63 22.35 3.98
N THR A 183 -6.28 23.49 4.25
CA THR A 183 -6.84 23.80 5.58
C THR A 183 -7.80 22.72 6.09
N SER A 184 -8.53 22.06 5.19
CA SER A 184 -9.41 20.92 5.51
C SER A 184 -8.66 19.65 5.95
N ALA A 185 -7.38 19.52 5.61
CA ALA A 185 -6.50 18.41 5.97
C ALA A 185 -5.61 18.71 7.18
N ASP A 186 -5.47 19.98 7.56
CA ASP A 186 -4.61 20.39 8.66
C ASP A 186 -5.23 20.01 10.01
N ARG A 187 -4.81 18.84 10.50
CA ARG A 187 -5.15 18.32 11.83
C ARG A 187 -3.92 18.23 12.73
N GLY A 188 -2.87 19.03 12.46
CA GLY A 188 -1.58 18.92 13.15
C GLY A 188 -0.81 17.64 12.81
N VAL A 189 -1.09 17.04 11.65
CA VAL A 189 -0.44 15.81 11.19
C VAL A 189 0.93 16.16 10.60
N SER A 190 1.99 15.54 11.12
CA SER A 190 3.31 15.63 10.50
C SER A 190 3.30 14.89 9.16
N LEU A 191 3.71 15.57 8.09
CA LEU A 191 3.88 14.95 6.79
C LEU A 191 5.00 13.88 6.77
N ASP A 192 5.90 13.87 7.75
CA ASP A 192 6.92 12.80 7.84
C ASP A 192 6.33 11.47 8.33
N TYR A 193 5.16 11.53 8.98
CA TYR A 193 4.48 10.38 9.55
C TYR A 193 2.95 10.54 9.55
N LEU A 194 2.32 9.96 8.53
CA LEU A 194 0.85 9.96 8.39
C LEU A 194 0.12 9.05 9.41
N GLY A 195 0.86 8.25 10.18
CA GLY A 195 0.29 7.37 11.19
C GLY A 195 -0.28 6.06 10.65
N ALA A 196 -1.22 5.50 11.41
CA ALA A 196 -1.90 4.26 11.08
C ALA A 196 -3.03 4.53 10.09
N TRP A 197 -3.18 3.63 9.11
CA TRP A 197 -4.21 3.70 8.08
C TRP A 197 -5.45 2.95 8.50
N SER A 198 -6.62 3.53 8.29
CA SER A 198 -7.90 2.83 8.46
C SER A 198 -8.17 1.97 7.22
N ASN A 199 -8.96 0.90 7.35
CA ASN A 199 -9.42 0.14 6.17
C ASN A 199 -10.23 1.07 5.25
N THR A 200 -9.96 1.03 3.94
CA THR A 200 -10.46 2.03 2.96
C THR A 200 -10.12 3.49 3.27
N GLY A 201 -9.18 3.76 4.17
CA GLY A 201 -8.67 5.10 4.43
C GLY A 201 -8.01 5.68 3.18
N VAL A 202 -8.36 6.92 2.86
CA VAL A 202 -7.92 7.62 1.65
C VAL A 202 -6.94 8.74 2.01
N LEU A 203 -5.76 8.74 1.39
CA LEU A 203 -4.93 9.93 1.23
C LEU A 203 -5.25 10.55 -0.13
N ASP A 204 -5.74 11.77 -0.08
CA ASP A 204 -6.17 12.52 -1.25
C ASP A 204 -5.15 13.61 -1.54
N LEU A 205 -4.53 13.52 -2.70
CA LEU A 205 -3.47 14.41 -3.15
C LEU A 205 -3.90 15.11 -4.42
N GLU A 206 -3.53 16.38 -4.54
CA GLU A 206 -3.67 17.16 -5.76
C GLU A 206 -2.27 17.54 -6.25
N VAL A 207 -1.94 17.12 -7.48
CA VAL A 207 -0.67 17.43 -8.13
C VAL A 207 -0.95 18.42 -9.26
N LYS A 208 -0.21 19.53 -9.28
CA LYS A 208 -0.37 20.62 -10.27
C LYS A 208 0.98 21.03 -10.84
N LEU A 209 0.99 21.54 -12.06
CA LEU A 209 2.13 22.33 -12.53
C LEU A 209 2.20 23.65 -11.77
N ARG A 210 3.42 24.15 -11.54
CA ARG A 210 3.60 25.50 -11.01
C ARG A 210 3.12 26.52 -12.05
N PRO A 211 2.52 27.64 -11.62
CA PRO A 211 2.20 28.75 -12.51
C PRO A 211 3.43 29.17 -13.34
N GLY A 212 3.24 29.40 -14.64
CA GLY A 212 4.29 29.84 -15.56
C GLY A 212 5.18 28.72 -16.14
N VAL A 213 4.95 27.45 -15.80
CA VAL A 213 5.59 26.31 -16.47
C VAL A 213 4.71 25.85 -17.63
N ILE A 214 5.24 25.86 -18.85
CA ILE A 214 4.55 25.29 -20.02
C ILE A 214 4.84 23.77 -20.02
N PRO A 215 3.81 22.91 -19.98
CA PRO A 215 4.02 21.47 -20.12
C PRO A 215 4.60 21.18 -21.50
N VAL A 216 5.66 20.36 -21.54
CA VAL A 216 6.10 19.73 -22.79
C VAL A 216 5.01 18.72 -23.15
N GLN A 217 4.17 19.04 -24.13
CA GLN A 217 3.19 18.11 -24.67
C GLN A 217 3.92 17.09 -25.54
N GLU A 218 4.33 15.98 -24.96
CA GLU A 218 4.61 14.78 -25.73
C GLU A 218 3.32 13.96 -25.85
N ASN A 219 2.92 13.64 -27.08
CA ASN A 219 1.87 12.67 -27.39
C ASN A 219 2.37 11.24 -27.06
N ALA A 220 2.74 11.00 -25.80
CA ALA A 220 3.21 9.72 -25.33
C ALA A 220 2.02 8.90 -24.80
N THR A 221 1.69 7.80 -25.47
CA THR A 221 0.85 6.75 -24.91
C THR A 221 1.61 6.06 -23.79
N TYR A 222 1.10 6.17 -22.56
CA TYR A 222 1.66 5.42 -21.42
C TYR A 222 1.09 4.00 -21.41
N GLU A 223 1.99 3.03 -21.57
CA GLU A 223 1.69 1.61 -21.35
C GLU A 223 2.44 1.17 -20.07
N PRO A 224 1.72 0.77 -19.00
CA PRO A 224 2.37 0.43 -17.74
C PRO A 224 3.20 -0.85 -17.92
N PRO A 225 4.50 -0.84 -17.57
CA PRO A 225 5.29 -2.06 -17.59
C PRO A 225 4.71 -3.04 -16.56
N LEU A 226 4.54 -4.32 -16.91
CA LEU A 226 4.06 -5.34 -15.96
C LEU A 226 5.15 -5.75 -14.97
N GLU A 227 6.42 -5.66 -15.36
CA GLU A 227 7.58 -5.91 -14.53
C GLU A 227 8.56 -4.74 -14.62
N VAL A 228 9.02 -4.26 -13.46
CA VAL A 228 10.16 -3.36 -13.35
C VAL A 228 11.20 -4.10 -12.51
N PRO A 229 12.40 -4.41 -13.06
CA PRO A 229 13.42 -5.14 -12.33
C PRO A 229 13.72 -4.46 -11.00
N LEU A 230 13.62 -5.21 -9.91
CA LEU A 230 14.14 -4.74 -8.62
C LEU A 230 15.67 -4.72 -8.72
N PRO A 231 16.34 -3.68 -8.17
CA PRO A 231 17.77 -3.73 -8.03
C PRO A 231 18.14 -4.96 -7.19
N THR A 232 19.05 -5.79 -7.71
CA THR A 232 19.54 -6.97 -7.01
C THR A 232 20.41 -6.53 -5.82
N PHE A 233 19.94 -6.81 -4.60
CA PHE A 233 20.76 -6.70 -3.41
C PHE A 233 21.44 -8.04 -3.18
N SER A 234 22.78 -8.06 -3.21
CA SER A 234 23.54 -9.24 -2.81
C SER A 234 23.33 -9.46 -1.32
N SER A 235 22.48 -10.41 -0.95
CA SER A 235 22.48 -10.98 0.39
C SER A 235 23.76 -11.79 0.52
N ALA A 236 24.74 -11.28 1.24
CA ALA A 236 25.92 -12.04 1.60
C ALA A 236 25.48 -13.30 2.38
N GLU A 237 25.52 -14.46 1.72
CA GLU A 237 25.37 -15.75 2.38
C GLU A 237 26.53 -15.89 3.38
N ALA A 238 26.20 -15.91 4.67
CA ALA A 238 27.16 -16.24 5.72
C ALA A 238 27.44 -17.75 5.67
N GLY A 239 28.43 -18.15 4.88
CA GLY A 239 29.03 -19.47 4.96
C GLY A 239 29.85 -19.64 6.26
N PRO A 240 30.03 -20.87 6.74
CA PRO A 240 30.67 -21.12 8.03
C PRO A 240 32.15 -20.76 8.01
N SER A 241 32.58 -20.04 9.04
CA SER A 241 33.95 -19.58 9.27
C SER A 241 34.91 -20.75 9.52
N THR A 242 35.93 -20.90 8.67
CA THR A 242 37.17 -21.62 9.00
C THR A 242 38.34 -20.65 8.99
N LEU A 243 39.00 -20.56 10.15
CA LEU A 243 40.22 -19.79 10.40
C LEU A 243 41.41 -20.39 9.64
N SER A 244 42.10 -19.58 8.83
CA SER A 244 43.55 -19.70 8.63
C SER A 244 44.13 -18.36 8.17
N HIS A 245 45.12 -17.88 8.91
CA HIS A 245 45.95 -16.72 8.54
C HIS A 245 46.66 -16.93 7.21
N GLN A 246 46.56 -15.96 6.29
CA GLN A 246 47.72 -15.38 5.61
C GLN A 246 47.34 -14.09 4.86
N SER A 247 48.22 -13.11 5.02
CA SER A 247 48.13 -11.75 4.48
C SER A 247 48.55 -11.72 3.01
N THR A 248 47.64 -11.29 2.14
CA THR A 248 47.99 -10.61 0.88
C THR A 248 46.91 -9.58 0.56
N ALA A 249 47.34 -8.33 0.41
CA ALA A 249 46.52 -7.21 0.00
C ALA A 249 45.94 -7.45 -1.40
N VAL A 250 44.61 -7.42 -1.50
CA VAL A 250 43.89 -7.09 -2.74
C VAL A 250 42.84 -6.08 -2.35
N GLN A 251 42.98 -4.87 -2.88
CA GLN A 251 41.96 -3.83 -2.79
C GLN A 251 40.68 -4.36 -3.44
N SER A 252 39.74 -4.87 -2.63
CA SER A 252 38.39 -5.16 -3.10
C SER A 252 37.68 -3.82 -3.29
N SER A 253 37.51 -3.44 -4.55
CA SER A 253 36.62 -2.36 -4.96
C SER A 253 35.25 -2.57 -4.31
N ALA A 254 34.90 -1.64 -3.43
CA ALA A 254 33.57 -1.57 -2.85
C ALA A 254 32.55 -1.50 -3.99
N THR A 255 31.76 -2.55 -4.10
CA THR A 255 30.68 -2.69 -5.08
C THR A 255 29.69 -1.56 -4.84
N SER A 256 29.48 -0.72 -5.86
CA SER A 256 28.56 0.40 -5.76
C SER A 256 27.16 -0.11 -5.45
N SER A 257 26.57 0.39 -4.36
CA SER A 257 25.13 0.31 -4.17
C SER A 257 24.49 0.95 -5.40
N ALA A 258 23.66 0.20 -6.12
CA ALA A 258 22.88 0.74 -7.22
C ALA A 258 21.97 1.84 -6.65
N SER A 259 22.44 3.09 -6.71
CA SER A 259 21.66 4.26 -6.35
C SER A 259 20.48 4.33 -7.30
N ILE A 260 19.28 3.98 -6.82
CA ILE A 260 18.05 4.19 -7.56
C ILE A 260 17.97 5.68 -7.82
N PHE A 261 18.10 6.08 -9.09
CA PHE A 261 17.94 7.47 -9.48
C PHE A 261 16.57 7.95 -9.01
N ARG A 262 16.54 9.07 -8.27
CA ARG A 262 15.30 9.63 -7.75
C ARG A 262 14.98 10.95 -8.45
N PRO A 263 14.21 10.95 -9.57
CA PRO A 263 13.89 12.19 -10.26
C PRO A 263 13.13 13.15 -9.34
N MET A 264 13.53 14.41 -9.36
CA MET A 264 12.84 15.50 -8.66
C MET A 264 11.78 16.13 -9.57
N LEU A 265 10.73 16.67 -8.96
CA LEU A 265 9.62 17.37 -9.62
C LEU A 265 9.59 18.85 -9.21
N PRO A 266 10.64 19.64 -9.50
CA PRO A 266 10.72 21.04 -9.06
C PRO A 266 9.65 21.94 -9.70
N HIS A 267 9.06 21.49 -10.80
CA HIS A 267 8.05 22.20 -11.57
C HIS A 267 6.61 21.88 -11.18
N MET A 268 6.41 20.98 -10.21
CA MET A 268 5.09 20.58 -9.74
C MET A 268 4.88 20.97 -8.27
N LEU A 269 3.62 21.22 -7.94
CA LEU A 269 3.10 21.42 -6.59
C LEU A 269 2.38 20.15 -6.14
N LEU A 270 2.52 19.81 -4.87
CA LEU A 270 1.79 18.74 -4.21
C LEU A 270 0.95 19.34 -3.08
N VAL A 271 -0.37 19.15 -3.15
CA VAL A 271 -1.30 19.60 -2.12
C VAL A 271 -1.96 18.39 -1.47
N VAL A 272 -1.79 18.24 -0.16
CA VAL A 272 -2.47 17.22 0.64
C VAL A 272 -3.88 17.71 0.96
N LYS A 273 -4.90 17.08 0.38
CA LYS A 273 -6.31 17.48 0.47
C LYS A 273 -7.05 16.83 1.64
N ALA A 274 -6.69 15.59 1.96
CA ALA A 274 -7.14 14.86 3.14
C ALA A 274 -6.18 13.72 3.47
N VAL A 275 -6.02 13.42 4.77
CA VAL A 275 -5.22 12.30 5.28
C VAL A 275 -6.13 11.29 5.96
N ASN A 276 -6.04 10.02 5.53
CA ASN A 276 -6.80 8.89 6.08
C ASN A 276 -8.31 9.19 6.19
N SER A 277 -8.88 9.80 5.15
CA SER A 277 -10.30 10.15 5.09
C SER A 277 -11.18 8.91 5.02
N LEU A 278 -12.35 8.99 5.65
CA LEU A 278 -13.36 7.93 5.74
C LEU A 278 -14.77 8.46 5.40
N GLU A 279 -14.87 9.58 4.68
CA GLU A 279 -16.15 10.22 4.36
C GLU A 279 -17.13 9.28 3.65
N HIS A 280 -16.63 8.38 2.80
CA HIS A 280 -17.44 7.36 2.10
C HIS A 280 -18.09 6.35 3.06
N LEU A 281 -17.60 6.23 4.29
CA LEU A 281 -18.16 5.34 5.31
C LEU A 281 -19.21 6.03 6.20
N ASN A 282 -19.54 7.30 5.95
CA ASN A 282 -20.57 7.98 6.72
C ASN A 282 -21.90 7.22 6.69
N GLY A 283 -22.40 6.87 7.87
CA GLY A 283 -23.62 6.08 8.04
C GLY A 283 -23.49 4.57 7.79
N LEU A 284 -22.31 4.07 7.40
CA LEU A 284 -22.08 2.63 7.27
C LEU A 284 -21.96 2.00 8.65
N LYS A 285 -22.90 1.10 8.98
CA LYS A 285 -22.87 0.31 10.21
C LYS A 285 -22.37 -1.09 9.91
N LYS A 286 -21.53 -1.63 10.81
CA LYS A 286 -21.14 -3.04 10.75
C LYS A 286 -22.38 -3.90 11.01
N THR A 287 -22.72 -4.77 10.07
CA THR A 287 -23.85 -5.70 10.19
C THR A 287 -23.61 -6.65 11.37
N ARG A 288 -24.56 -6.76 12.30
CA ARG A 288 -24.49 -7.73 13.41
C ARG A 288 -24.61 -9.15 12.85
N GLY A 289 -23.77 -10.07 13.32
CA GLY A 289 -23.83 -11.50 12.98
C GLY A 289 -23.22 -11.90 11.63
N GLY A 290 -22.40 -11.05 11.01
CA GLY A 290 -21.60 -11.44 9.85
C GLY A 290 -20.37 -12.26 10.24
N ILE A 291 -19.95 -13.20 9.38
CA ILE A 291 -18.71 -13.98 9.52
C ILE A 291 -17.54 -12.98 9.67
N GLY A 292 -17.05 -12.80 10.90
CA GLY A 292 -16.15 -11.69 11.24
C GLY A 292 -16.41 -11.05 12.60
N SER A 293 -17.34 -11.56 13.40
CA SER A 293 -17.33 -11.30 14.84
C SER A 293 -17.27 -12.62 15.60
N LEU A 294 -16.07 -12.98 16.04
CA LEU A 294 -15.73 -14.06 16.98
C LEU A 294 -15.85 -15.51 16.45
N LYS A 295 -14.96 -16.37 16.97
CA LYS A 295 -14.78 -17.79 16.57
C LYS A 295 -15.94 -18.71 16.96
N HIS A 296 -16.92 -18.20 17.72
CA HIS A 296 -18.21 -18.82 17.97
C HIS A 296 -19.14 -17.76 18.56
N ASP A 297 -20.05 -17.25 17.74
CA ASP A 297 -21.22 -16.52 18.24
C ASP A 297 -22.43 -17.45 18.08
N PRO A 298 -22.94 -18.04 19.17
CA PRO A 298 -24.09 -18.95 19.11
C PRO A 298 -25.38 -18.25 18.63
N SER A 299 -25.39 -16.91 18.55
CA SER A 299 -26.49 -16.14 17.94
C SER A 299 -26.37 -15.99 16.43
N GLN A 300 -25.25 -16.38 15.82
CA GLN A 300 -25.10 -16.40 14.36
C GLN A 300 -25.98 -17.49 13.77
N LYS A 301 -26.98 -17.03 13.04
CA LYS A 301 -27.85 -17.85 12.21
C LYS A 301 -27.02 -18.50 11.10
N THR A 302 -26.83 -19.83 11.18
CA THR A 302 -26.24 -20.60 10.08
C THR A 302 -27.10 -20.45 8.82
N MET A 303 -26.50 -20.67 7.65
CA MET A 303 -27.24 -20.62 6.38
C MET A 303 -28.48 -21.53 6.40
N ASP A 304 -28.41 -22.65 7.12
CA ASP A 304 -29.52 -23.59 7.33
C ASP A 304 -30.73 -22.98 8.01
N SER A 305 -30.54 -21.96 8.86
CA SER A 305 -31.63 -21.27 9.54
C SER A 305 -32.49 -20.40 8.61
N PHE A 306 -31.97 -20.02 7.43
CA PHE A 306 -32.75 -19.37 6.37
C PHE A 306 -33.62 -20.36 5.59
N PHE A 307 -33.23 -21.65 5.56
CA PHE A 307 -33.94 -22.70 4.83
C PHE A 307 -34.91 -23.51 5.70
N LYS A 308 -34.98 -23.25 7.01
CA LYS A 308 -36.05 -23.82 7.84
C LYS A 308 -37.39 -23.23 7.40
N LYS A 309 -38.12 -24.01 6.60
CA LYS A 309 -39.53 -23.79 6.27
C LYS A 309 -40.28 -23.38 7.54
N ARG A 310 -40.97 -22.24 7.50
CA ARG A 310 -42.06 -21.96 8.42
C ARG A 310 -43.11 -23.04 8.17
N THR A 311 -43.20 -24.00 9.07
CA THR A 311 -44.42 -24.77 9.26
C THR A 311 -45.38 -23.84 9.98
N ASP A 312 -46.49 -23.56 9.32
CA ASP A 312 -47.61 -22.76 9.85
C ASP A 312 -48.14 -23.30 11.18
#